data_AF-A0A7C5J2Y6-F1
#
_entry.id   AF-A0A7C5J2Y6-F1
#
_cell.length_a   1.000
_cell.length_b   1.000
_cell.length_c   1.000
_cell.angle_alpha   90.00
_cell.angle_beta   90.00
_cell.angle_gamma   90.00
#
_symmetry.space_group_name_H-M   'P 1'
#
loop_
_entity.id
_entity.type
_entity.pdbx_description
1 polymer ?
#
loop_
_entity_poly.entity_id
_entity_poly.type
_entity_poly.pdbx_seq_one_letter_code
_entity_poly.pdbx_strand_id
1 'polypeptide(L)'
;MGWGAGSWGAYPWAAAFGASASIQRATHSALNAIDVQFSGLVTASDPTDPADALNPANWTLSAIDPTTAVVPLLQTTELVQGSPTVGVTKTIVRLVFDADLDPHATYRITASATIETLSGAAITAPLEADFLTSARGFVPVGAAVPREDRTDIRSVGDGSEVGGTYRYDETGDLENETGDQYLRKRIIRRATTIPGTILHLPGYGAGKRLKTTITPTEVADYRATLRAQILREPDVRAATVSVTRPFPGVLRATIQVTDRDGTLLPAIALTTDLSAGTTSGA
;
A
#
# COMPACT_ATOMS: atom_id res chain seq x y z
N MET A 1 2.49 -49.80 15.42
CA MET A 1 2.13 -49.00 16.60
C MET A 1 1.74 -47.62 16.11
N GLY A 2 0.44 -47.35 16.03
CA GLY A 2 -0.09 -46.07 15.57
C GLY A 2 -0.33 -45.15 16.76
N TRP A 3 0.41 -44.06 16.82
CA TRP A 3 0.10 -42.92 17.69
C TRP A 3 -0.77 -41.97 16.86
N GLY A 4 -2.07 -41.91 17.15
CA GLY A 4 -2.96 -40.95 16.46
C GLY A 4 -4.47 -41.22 16.53
N ALA A 5 -4.94 -42.38 17.00
CA ALA A 5 -6.37 -42.71 17.04
C ALA A 5 -7.05 -42.39 18.40
N GLY A 6 -6.57 -41.38 19.12
CA GLY A 6 -7.18 -40.95 20.39
C GLY A 6 -8.38 -40.02 20.16
N SER A 7 -9.44 -40.18 20.95
CA SER A 7 -10.65 -39.35 20.96
C SER A 7 -10.41 -37.83 21.09
N TRP A 8 -9.22 -37.42 21.52
CA TRP A 8 -8.79 -36.03 21.56
C TRP A 8 -8.55 -35.38 20.17
N GLY A 9 -8.37 -36.18 19.11
CA GLY A 9 -8.29 -35.69 17.73
C GLY A 9 -9.65 -35.57 17.02
N ALA A 10 -10.73 -36.02 17.66
CA ALA A 10 -12.08 -36.07 17.07
C ALA A 10 -13.01 -34.95 17.60
N TYR A 11 -12.51 -34.01 18.40
CA TYR A 11 -13.32 -32.91 18.91
C TYR A 11 -13.55 -31.81 17.86
N PRO A 12 -14.68 -31.08 17.92
CA PRO A 12 -15.07 -30.09 16.90
C PRO A 12 -14.07 -28.94 16.70
N TRP A 13 -13.21 -28.67 17.69
CA TRP A 13 -12.17 -27.66 17.58
C TRP A 13 -11.01 -28.11 16.69
N ALA A 14 -10.68 -29.40 16.61
CA ALA A 14 -9.62 -29.90 15.72
C ALA A 14 -10.08 -29.94 14.24
N ALA A 15 -11.37 -30.18 13.99
CA ALA A 15 -11.96 -30.19 12.66
C ALA A 15 -12.00 -28.79 12.00
N ALA A 16 -11.98 -27.72 12.79
CA ALA A 16 -11.99 -26.34 12.29
C ALA A 16 -10.63 -25.84 11.80
N PHE A 17 -9.52 -26.41 12.28
CA PHE A 17 -8.17 -25.99 11.91
C PHE A 17 -7.51 -26.88 10.86
N GLY A 18 -7.98 -28.11 10.62
CA GLY A 18 -7.39 -29.06 9.67
C GLY A 18 -8.06 -29.15 8.28
N ALA A 19 -9.06 -28.31 7.99
CA ALA A 19 -9.80 -28.40 6.74
C ALA A 19 -8.99 -27.75 5.59
N SER A 20 -8.87 -28.47 4.47
CA SER A 20 -8.41 -27.90 3.21
C SER A 20 -9.32 -26.71 2.83
N ALA A 21 -8.73 -25.56 2.55
CA ALA A 21 -9.47 -24.42 2.01
C ALA A 21 -9.32 -24.38 0.48
N SER A 22 -10.34 -23.88 -0.19
CA SER A 22 -10.38 -23.65 -1.64
C SER A 22 -11.16 -22.36 -1.90
N ILE A 23 -11.06 -21.78 -3.09
CA ILE A 23 -11.90 -20.65 -3.46
C ILE A 23 -13.34 -21.15 -3.59
N GLN A 24 -14.25 -20.58 -2.79
CA GLN A 24 -15.66 -20.93 -2.86
C GLN A 24 -16.42 -20.07 -3.87
N ARG A 25 -16.12 -18.77 -3.91
CA ARG A 25 -16.75 -17.81 -4.84
C ARG A 25 -15.96 -16.50 -4.90
N ALA A 26 -16.15 -15.76 -5.97
CA ALA A 26 -15.79 -14.35 -6.11
C ALA A 26 -17.04 -13.52 -6.38
N THR A 27 -17.13 -12.32 -5.80
CA THR A 27 -18.27 -11.42 -6.00
C THR A 27 -17.80 -9.99 -6.20
N HIS A 28 -18.33 -9.32 -7.22
CA HIS A 28 -18.10 -7.89 -7.45
C HIS A 28 -18.69 -7.06 -6.30
N SER A 29 -17.84 -6.37 -5.55
CA SER A 29 -18.23 -5.64 -4.32
C SER A 29 -18.24 -4.12 -4.52
N ALA A 30 -17.36 -3.57 -5.36
CA ALA A 30 -17.34 -2.18 -5.83
C ALA A 30 -16.83 -2.11 -7.27
N LEU A 31 -16.95 -0.97 -7.95
CA LEU A 31 -16.57 -0.79 -9.37
C LEU A 31 -15.18 -1.33 -9.72
N ASN A 32 -14.24 -1.17 -8.80
CA ASN A 32 -12.86 -1.62 -8.91
C ASN A 32 -12.48 -2.65 -7.82
N ALA A 33 -13.45 -3.37 -7.24
CA ALA A 33 -13.15 -4.31 -6.16
C ALA A 33 -13.99 -5.60 -6.22
N ILE A 34 -13.35 -6.71 -5.82
CA ILE A 34 -13.98 -8.01 -5.70
C ILE A 34 -13.71 -8.63 -4.33
N ASP A 35 -14.69 -9.35 -3.81
CA ASP A 35 -14.56 -10.12 -2.58
C ASP A 35 -14.41 -11.60 -2.93
N VAL A 36 -13.27 -12.20 -2.57
CA VAL A 36 -12.98 -13.62 -2.75
C VAL A 36 -13.19 -14.34 -1.43
N GLN A 37 -14.10 -15.32 -1.43
CA GLN A 37 -14.43 -16.10 -0.25
C GLN A 37 -13.84 -17.51 -0.35
N PHE A 38 -13.11 -17.91 0.69
CA PHE A 38 -12.59 -19.26 0.85
C PHE A 38 -13.61 -20.18 1.54
N SER A 39 -13.51 -21.48 1.28
CA SER A 39 -14.32 -22.51 1.94
C SER A 39 -13.96 -22.73 3.41
N GLY A 40 -12.76 -22.29 3.82
CA GLY A 40 -12.22 -22.38 5.18
C GLY A 40 -11.38 -21.17 5.55
N LEU A 41 -10.67 -21.26 6.67
CA LEU A 41 -9.78 -20.20 7.14
C LEU A 41 -8.39 -20.32 6.50
N VAL A 42 -7.95 -19.24 5.86
CA VAL A 42 -6.60 -19.08 5.31
C VAL A 42 -5.81 -18.04 6.09
N THR A 43 -4.48 -18.11 6.02
CA THR A 43 -3.59 -17.06 6.50
C THR A 43 -3.90 -15.76 5.76
N ALA A 44 -4.19 -14.72 6.53
CA ALA A 44 -4.59 -13.42 6.01
C ALA A 44 -4.23 -12.30 7.00
N SER A 45 -2.95 -12.22 7.36
CA SER A 45 -2.43 -11.38 8.44
C SER A 45 -1.19 -10.57 8.06
N ASP A 46 -0.36 -11.05 7.14
CA ASP A 46 0.87 -10.37 6.71
C ASP A 46 0.96 -10.34 5.18
N PRO A 47 0.73 -9.18 4.53
CA PRO A 47 0.79 -9.07 3.08
C PRO A 47 2.21 -9.27 2.48
N THR A 48 3.25 -9.37 3.32
CA THR A 48 4.63 -9.62 2.87
C THR A 48 5.02 -11.10 2.87
N ASP A 49 4.25 -11.95 3.53
CA ASP A 49 4.48 -13.39 3.54
C ASP A 49 4.04 -13.99 2.18
N PRO A 50 4.90 -14.73 1.45
CA PRO A 50 4.55 -15.35 0.18
C PRO A 50 3.40 -16.38 0.26
N ALA A 51 3.11 -16.93 1.44
CA ALA A 51 2.03 -17.90 1.66
C ALA A 51 0.73 -17.26 2.16
N ASP A 52 0.68 -15.95 2.37
CA ASP A 52 -0.48 -15.27 2.92
C ASP A 52 -1.45 -14.80 1.82
N ALA A 53 -2.76 -14.94 2.08
CA ALA A 53 -3.80 -14.54 1.14
C ALA A 53 -3.88 -13.02 0.92
N LEU A 54 -3.29 -12.21 1.81
CA LEU A 54 -3.10 -10.77 1.62
C LEU A 54 -1.86 -10.42 0.81
N ASN A 55 -1.09 -11.39 0.32
CA ASN A 55 0.00 -11.09 -0.59
C ASN A 55 -0.56 -10.89 -2.02
N PRO A 56 -0.41 -9.71 -2.64
CA PRO A 56 -0.94 -9.46 -3.98
C PRO A 56 -0.34 -10.38 -5.05
N ALA A 57 0.87 -10.91 -4.85
CA ALA A 57 1.51 -11.83 -5.78
C ALA A 57 0.78 -13.18 -5.89
N ASN A 58 -0.10 -13.50 -4.93
CA ASN A 58 -0.88 -14.73 -4.94
C ASN A 58 -2.16 -14.63 -5.79
N TRP A 59 -2.38 -13.53 -6.50
CA TRP A 59 -3.63 -13.27 -7.21
C TRP A 59 -3.39 -12.89 -8.67
N THR A 60 -4.19 -13.46 -9.56
CA THR A 60 -4.19 -13.11 -10.98
C THR A 60 -5.62 -12.98 -11.50
N LEU A 61 -5.89 -11.89 -12.23
CA LEU A 61 -7.18 -11.61 -12.85
C LEU A 61 -7.07 -11.83 -14.37
N SER A 62 -8.09 -12.42 -14.97
CA SER A 62 -8.20 -12.58 -16.42
C SER A 62 -9.62 -12.31 -16.91
N ALA A 63 -9.75 -11.67 -18.07
CA ALA A 63 -11.04 -11.49 -18.74
C ALA A 63 -11.43 -12.77 -19.50
N ILE A 64 -12.64 -13.28 -19.27
CA ILE A 64 -13.17 -14.48 -19.94
C ILE A 64 -14.11 -14.10 -21.07
N ASP A 65 -15.03 -13.18 -20.83
CA ASP A 65 -16.02 -12.79 -21.82
C ASP A 65 -16.46 -11.33 -21.63
N PRO A 66 -16.12 -10.41 -22.55
CA PRO A 66 -15.26 -10.63 -23.70
C PRO A 66 -13.80 -10.76 -23.27
N THR A 67 -13.02 -11.62 -23.94
CA THR A 67 -11.56 -11.74 -23.69
C THR A 67 -10.78 -10.46 -24.02
N THR A 68 -11.42 -9.49 -24.66
CA THR A 68 -10.87 -8.17 -24.97
C THR A 68 -11.11 -7.14 -23.86
N ALA A 69 -11.85 -7.48 -22.81
CA ALA A 69 -12.05 -6.58 -21.68
C ALA A 69 -10.69 -6.22 -21.06
N VAL A 70 -10.56 -4.95 -20.66
CA VAL A 70 -9.34 -4.47 -20.00
C VAL A 70 -9.21 -5.18 -18.66
N VAL A 71 -8.03 -5.73 -18.37
CA VAL A 71 -7.70 -6.34 -17.09
C VAL A 71 -6.97 -5.29 -16.25
N PRO A 72 -7.62 -4.70 -15.24
CA PRO A 72 -6.97 -3.72 -14.38
C PRO A 72 -5.94 -4.39 -13.47
N LEU A 73 -4.95 -3.62 -13.01
CA LEU A 73 -3.89 -4.10 -12.16
C LEU A 73 -4.35 -4.15 -10.70
N LEU A 74 -4.07 -5.25 -10.02
CA LEU A 74 -4.30 -5.37 -8.58
C LEU A 74 -3.45 -4.35 -7.81
N GLN A 75 -4.10 -3.51 -7.01
CA GLN A 75 -3.46 -2.44 -6.23
C GLN A 75 -3.31 -2.80 -4.76
N THR A 76 -4.32 -3.41 -4.14
CA THR A 76 -4.27 -3.79 -2.73
C THR A 76 -5.18 -4.98 -2.44
N THR A 77 -4.91 -5.64 -1.32
CA THR A 77 -5.69 -6.75 -0.78
C THR A 77 -6.00 -6.49 0.68
N GLU A 78 -7.25 -6.71 1.07
CA GLU A 78 -7.75 -6.37 2.41
C GLU A 78 -8.48 -7.56 3.02
N LEU A 79 -8.28 -7.78 4.32
CA LEU A 79 -9.08 -8.75 5.05
C LEU A 79 -10.46 -8.17 5.36
N VAL A 80 -11.50 -8.70 4.75
CA VAL A 80 -12.90 -8.32 5.06
C VAL A 80 -13.41 -9.15 6.24
N GLN A 81 -13.06 -10.43 6.26
CA GLN A 81 -13.46 -11.37 7.31
C GLN A 81 -12.45 -12.52 7.37
N GLY A 82 -12.03 -12.97 8.56
CA GLY A 82 -11.12 -14.15 8.64
C GLY A 82 -10.34 -14.34 9.94
N SER A 83 -10.66 -13.59 11.00
CA SER A 83 -10.13 -13.90 12.33
C SER A 83 -10.85 -15.12 12.92
N PRO A 84 -10.18 -16.01 13.70
CA PRO A 84 -10.81 -17.12 14.43
C PRO A 84 -11.67 -16.64 15.62
N THR A 85 -12.41 -15.55 15.45
CA THR A 85 -13.46 -15.13 16.38
C THR A 85 -14.62 -16.12 16.29
N VAL A 86 -15.22 -16.45 17.43
CA VAL A 86 -16.37 -17.38 17.54
C VAL A 86 -17.44 -17.04 16.49
N GLY A 87 -17.69 -17.98 15.57
CA GLY A 87 -18.69 -17.85 14.50
C GLY A 87 -18.14 -17.58 13.09
N VAL A 88 -16.85 -17.24 12.95
CA VAL A 88 -16.20 -17.09 11.63
C VAL A 88 -15.57 -18.41 11.20
N THR A 89 -16.04 -18.95 10.08
CA THR A 89 -15.57 -20.24 9.53
C THR A 89 -14.89 -20.10 8.16
N LYS A 90 -14.81 -18.87 7.64
CA LYS A 90 -14.35 -18.58 6.28
C LYS A 90 -13.55 -17.29 6.27
N THR A 91 -12.54 -17.26 5.41
CA THR A 91 -11.83 -16.03 5.09
C THR A 91 -12.43 -15.39 3.84
N ILE A 92 -12.63 -14.08 3.88
CA ILE A 92 -13.00 -13.23 2.75
C ILE A 92 -11.90 -12.18 2.59
N VAL A 93 -11.25 -12.20 1.44
CA VAL A 93 -10.24 -11.21 1.04
C VAL A 93 -10.85 -10.33 -0.04
N ARG A 94 -10.76 -9.02 0.13
CA ARG A 94 -11.10 -8.04 -0.91
C ARG A 94 -9.87 -7.72 -1.72
N LEU A 95 -10.01 -7.73 -3.03
CA LEU A 95 -9.00 -7.33 -3.99
C LEU A 95 -9.47 -6.03 -4.64
N VAL A 96 -8.62 -5.00 -4.66
CA VAL A 96 -8.93 -3.68 -5.20
C VAL A 96 -7.98 -3.36 -6.36
N PHE A 97 -8.52 -2.88 -7.47
CA PHE A 97 -7.82 -2.64 -8.73
C PHE A 97 -7.65 -1.13 -9.03
N ASP A 98 -6.74 -0.81 -9.96
CA ASP A 98 -6.40 0.56 -10.36
C ASP A 98 -7.39 1.24 -11.32
N ALA A 99 -8.32 0.48 -11.88
CA ALA A 99 -9.38 0.97 -12.73
C ALA A 99 -10.68 0.17 -12.52
N ASP A 100 -11.78 0.76 -12.95
CA ASP A 100 -13.08 0.10 -12.93
C ASP A 100 -13.07 -1.15 -13.83
N LEU A 101 -13.71 -2.21 -13.35
CA LEU A 101 -13.95 -3.42 -14.12
C LEU A 101 -15.01 -3.13 -15.19
N ASP A 102 -14.83 -3.69 -16.39
CA ASP A 102 -15.83 -3.55 -17.46
C ASP A 102 -17.16 -4.12 -16.96
N PRO A 103 -18.24 -3.33 -16.89
CA PRO A 103 -19.50 -3.72 -16.27
C PRO A 103 -20.28 -4.80 -17.03
N HIS A 104 -19.83 -5.17 -18.23
CA HIS A 104 -20.43 -6.23 -19.04
C HIS A 104 -19.52 -7.46 -19.20
N ALA A 105 -18.38 -7.48 -18.50
CA ALA A 105 -17.42 -8.56 -18.61
C ALA A 105 -17.58 -9.62 -17.51
N THR A 106 -17.32 -10.87 -17.89
CA THR A 106 -17.04 -11.95 -16.95
C THR A 106 -15.55 -12.04 -16.77
N TYR A 107 -15.09 -11.94 -15.54
CA TYR A 107 -13.69 -12.12 -15.18
C TYR A 107 -13.51 -13.39 -14.36
N ARG A 108 -12.29 -13.91 -14.38
CA ARG A 108 -11.82 -14.98 -13.50
C ARG A 108 -10.70 -14.48 -12.63
N ILE A 109 -10.86 -14.72 -11.33
CA ILE A 109 -9.79 -14.58 -10.36
C ILE A 109 -9.18 -15.96 -10.10
N THR A 110 -7.85 -16.03 -10.10
CA THR A 110 -7.08 -17.23 -9.78
C THR A 110 -6.19 -16.94 -8.59
N ALA A 111 -6.27 -17.79 -7.56
CA ALA A 111 -5.36 -17.77 -6.43
C ALA A 111 -4.18 -18.72 -6.65
N SER A 112 -3.02 -18.35 -6.11
CA SER A 112 -1.86 -19.23 -6.04
C SER A 112 -2.12 -20.41 -5.11
N ALA A 113 -1.70 -21.61 -5.52
CA ALA A 113 -1.70 -22.79 -4.66
C ALA A 113 -0.74 -22.68 -3.46
N THR A 114 0.09 -21.64 -3.39
CA THR A 114 1.00 -21.36 -2.27
C THR A 114 0.32 -20.72 -1.07
N ILE A 115 -0.93 -20.23 -1.21
CA ILE A 115 -1.68 -19.70 -0.07
C ILE A 115 -1.90 -20.84 0.94
N GLU A 116 -1.68 -20.56 2.22
CA GLU A 116 -1.82 -21.55 3.29
C GLU A 116 -3.10 -21.36 4.12
N THR A 117 -3.62 -22.45 4.66
CA THR A 117 -4.61 -22.47 5.71
C THR A 117 -4.00 -21.99 7.02
N LEU A 118 -4.81 -21.67 8.04
CA LEU A 118 -4.29 -21.39 9.39
C LEU A 118 -3.51 -22.55 10.02
N SER A 119 -3.60 -23.77 9.48
CA SER A 119 -2.80 -24.92 9.89
C SER A 119 -1.48 -25.08 9.12
N GLY A 120 -1.18 -24.19 8.17
CA GLY A 120 0.02 -24.26 7.32
C GLY A 120 -0.08 -25.27 6.17
N ALA A 121 -1.29 -25.69 5.79
CA ALA A 121 -1.50 -26.53 4.62
C ALA A 121 -1.83 -25.65 3.41
N ALA A 122 -1.31 -25.97 2.23
CA ALA A 122 -1.68 -25.28 0.99
C ALA A 122 -3.19 -25.38 0.70
N ILE A 123 -3.77 -24.32 0.12
CA ILE A 123 -5.12 -24.37 -0.43
C ILE A 123 -5.20 -25.37 -1.59
N THR A 124 -6.37 -25.97 -1.78
CA THR A 124 -6.62 -26.97 -2.81
C THR A 124 -7.63 -26.45 -3.84
N ALA A 125 -7.74 -27.17 -4.95
CA ALA A 125 -8.72 -26.85 -5.99
C ALA A 125 -10.16 -26.87 -5.43
N PRO A 126 -11.06 -26.00 -5.93
CA PRO A 126 -10.83 -24.99 -6.97
C PRO A 126 -9.98 -23.80 -6.51
N LEU A 127 -9.03 -23.38 -7.37
CA LEU A 127 -8.18 -22.20 -7.19
C LEU A 127 -8.67 -21.01 -8.00
N GLU A 128 -9.80 -21.16 -8.68
CA GLU A 128 -10.34 -20.20 -9.63
C GLU A 128 -11.82 -19.96 -9.31
N ALA A 129 -12.26 -18.71 -9.49
CA ALA A 129 -13.67 -18.38 -9.48
C ALA A 129 -13.99 -17.33 -10.54
N ASP A 130 -15.10 -17.56 -11.23
CA ASP A 130 -15.65 -16.65 -12.23
C ASP A 130 -16.69 -15.75 -11.56
N PHE A 131 -16.71 -14.49 -11.98
CA PHE A 131 -17.71 -13.54 -11.51
C PHE A 131 -18.13 -12.62 -12.65
N LEU A 132 -19.44 -12.34 -12.68
CA LEU A 132 -20.02 -11.35 -13.58
C LEU A 132 -19.95 -9.98 -12.90
N THR A 133 -19.38 -9.00 -13.59
CA THR A 133 -19.53 -7.61 -13.18
C THR A 133 -20.98 -7.18 -13.40
N SER A 134 -21.58 -6.56 -12.40
CA SER A 134 -22.88 -5.92 -12.58
C SER A 134 -22.70 -4.43 -12.76
N ALA A 135 -23.25 -3.89 -13.85
CA ALA A 135 -23.42 -2.47 -14.05
C ALA A 135 -24.32 -1.92 -12.92
N ARG A 136 -23.74 -1.31 -11.87
CA ARG A 136 -24.51 -0.29 -11.14
C ARG A 136 -24.52 0.94 -12.04
N GLY A 137 -25.68 1.17 -12.66
CA GLY A 137 -25.86 2.20 -13.68
C GLY A 137 -25.32 3.56 -13.23
N PHE A 138 -24.24 3.98 -13.87
CA PHE A 138 -23.79 5.37 -13.89
C PHE A 138 -23.58 5.76 -15.35
N VAL A 139 -24.14 6.91 -15.74
CA VAL A 139 -23.92 7.50 -17.06
C VAL A 139 -22.50 8.08 -17.04
N PRO A 140 -21.57 7.63 -17.90
CA PRO A 140 -20.25 8.26 -17.97
C PRO A 140 -20.46 9.68 -18.53
N VAL A 141 -20.41 10.67 -17.65
CA VAL A 141 -20.10 12.04 -18.07
C VAL A 141 -18.68 11.94 -18.61
N GLY A 142 -18.50 12.20 -19.91
CA GLY A 142 -17.18 12.29 -20.53
C GLY A 142 -16.37 13.35 -19.79
N ALA A 143 -15.60 12.93 -18.80
CA ALA A 143 -14.69 13.79 -18.10
C ALA A 143 -13.46 13.92 -18.98
N ALA A 144 -13.31 15.08 -19.62
CA ALA A 144 -11.97 15.60 -19.84
C ALA A 144 -11.21 15.37 -18.54
N VAL A 145 -10.07 14.65 -18.60
CA VAL A 145 -9.21 14.41 -17.42
C VAL A 145 -9.07 15.75 -16.72
N PRO A 146 -9.75 15.96 -15.57
CA PRO A 146 -9.57 17.19 -14.84
C PRO A 146 -8.10 17.18 -14.50
N ARG A 147 -7.37 18.19 -14.99
CA ARG A 147 -6.04 18.44 -14.47
C ARG A 147 -6.30 18.84 -13.03
N GLU A 148 -6.24 17.88 -12.11
CA GLU A 148 -6.47 18.15 -10.71
C GLU A 148 -5.57 19.32 -10.34
N ASP A 149 -6.20 20.39 -9.85
CA ASP A 149 -5.46 21.45 -9.23
C ASP A 149 -4.63 20.81 -8.14
N ARG A 150 -3.32 21.07 -8.20
CA ARG A 150 -2.29 20.46 -7.36
C ARG A 150 -2.44 20.99 -5.93
N THR A 151 -3.42 20.44 -5.24
CA THR A 151 -3.82 20.79 -3.89
C THR A 151 -3.62 19.58 -2.98
N ASP A 152 -3.37 19.85 -1.71
CA ASP A 152 -3.28 18.84 -0.66
C ASP A 152 -3.92 19.38 0.60
N ILE A 153 -4.37 18.51 1.49
CA ILE A 153 -5.01 18.95 2.72
C ILE A 153 -3.95 19.65 3.59
N ARG A 154 -4.25 20.86 4.05
CA ARG A 154 -3.41 21.63 4.95
C ARG A 154 -3.31 20.91 6.29
N SER A 155 -2.08 20.75 6.77
CA SER A 155 -1.77 20.08 8.02
C SER A 155 -0.82 20.98 8.81
N VAL A 156 -1.13 21.26 10.07
CA VAL A 156 -0.21 21.97 10.95
C VAL A 156 0.51 20.95 11.80
N GLY A 157 1.82 20.86 11.64
CA GLY A 157 2.71 20.30 12.66
C GLY A 157 3.56 21.44 13.18
N ASP A 158 3.53 21.72 14.47
CA ASP A 158 4.38 22.71 15.13
C ASP A 158 5.84 22.23 15.33
N GLY A 159 6.21 21.13 14.67
CA GLY A 159 7.49 20.45 14.83
C GLY A 159 7.56 19.51 16.04
N SER A 160 6.61 19.59 16.98
CA SER A 160 6.62 18.84 18.23
C SER A 160 5.80 17.53 18.16
N GLU A 161 4.81 17.45 17.26
CA GLU A 161 3.96 16.27 17.10
C GLU A 161 4.17 15.58 15.74
N VAL A 162 4.51 14.29 15.77
CA VAL A 162 4.53 13.42 14.59
C VAL A 162 3.07 13.08 14.23
N GLY A 163 2.41 14.02 13.58
CA GLY A 163 1.01 13.93 13.17
C GLY A 163 0.48 15.34 12.94
N GLY A 164 0.42 15.78 11.68
CA GLY A 164 -0.15 17.10 11.39
C GLY A 164 -1.66 17.07 11.61
N THR A 165 -2.19 17.97 12.44
CA THR A 165 -3.63 18.11 12.60
C THR A 165 -4.20 18.75 11.34
N TYR A 166 -5.24 18.12 10.78
CA TYR A 166 -5.98 18.68 9.65
C TYR A 166 -6.63 20.00 10.05
N ARG A 167 -6.53 21.02 9.19
CA ARG A 167 -7.26 22.26 9.41
C ARG A 167 -8.59 22.24 8.69
N TYR A 168 -9.56 22.87 9.31
CA TYR A 168 -10.82 23.22 8.68
C TYR A 168 -10.80 24.70 8.31
N ASP A 169 -11.38 25.04 7.16
CA ASP A 169 -11.60 26.42 6.76
C ASP A 169 -12.84 27.01 7.46
N GLU A 170 -13.18 28.26 7.11
CA GLU A 170 -14.31 28.97 7.71
C GLU A 170 -15.68 28.34 7.39
N THR A 171 -15.74 27.48 6.37
CA THR A 171 -16.95 26.73 5.99
C THR A 171 -17.08 25.39 6.71
N GLY A 172 -16.03 24.97 7.43
CA GLY A 172 -15.96 23.68 8.11
C GLY A 172 -15.45 22.55 7.21
N ASP A 173 -15.00 22.86 5.99
CA ASP A 173 -14.38 21.92 5.07
C ASP A 173 -12.88 21.82 5.34
N LEU A 174 -12.23 20.76 4.84
CA LEU A 174 -10.77 20.61 4.97
C LEU A 174 -10.05 21.71 4.18
N GLU A 175 -9.23 22.48 4.87
CA GLU A 175 -8.48 23.57 4.28
C GLU A 175 -7.44 22.99 3.31
N ASN A 176 -7.43 23.46 2.07
CA ASN A 176 -6.47 23.02 1.06
C ASN A 176 -5.22 23.91 1.04
N GLU A 177 -4.09 23.30 0.69
CA GLU A 177 -2.79 23.95 0.51
C GLU A 177 -2.31 23.74 -0.92
N THR A 178 -1.82 24.81 -1.53
CA THR A 178 -1.41 24.84 -2.95
C THR A 178 -0.04 25.50 -3.11
N GLY A 179 0.51 25.48 -4.34
CA GLY A 179 1.76 26.18 -4.67
C GLY A 179 2.99 25.66 -3.92
N ASP A 180 3.83 26.58 -3.46
CA ASP A 180 5.13 26.28 -2.85
C ASP A 180 5.05 25.40 -1.60
N GLN A 181 4.03 25.59 -0.77
CA GLN A 181 3.86 24.79 0.44
C GLN A 181 3.44 23.36 0.11
N TYR A 182 2.61 23.18 -0.92
CA TYR A 182 2.28 21.87 -1.45
C TYR A 182 3.52 21.16 -2.03
N LEU A 183 4.33 21.88 -2.82
CA LEU A 183 5.60 21.34 -3.33
C LEU A 183 6.54 20.94 -2.19
N ARG A 184 6.65 21.77 -1.15
CA ARG A 184 7.43 21.47 0.06
C ARG A 184 6.96 20.17 0.72
N LYS A 185 5.65 19.96 0.88
CA LYS A 185 5.12 18.71 1.44
C LYS A 185 5.50 17.49 0.61
N ARG A 186 5.40 17.55 -0.72
CA ARG A 186 5.80 16.43 -1.59
C ARG A 186 7.28 16.11 -1.49
N ILE A 187 8.14 17.14 -1.42
CA ILE A 187 9.58 16.96 -1.20
C ILE A 187 9.85 16.25 0.13
N ILE A 188 9.17 16.67 1.20
CA ILE A 188 9.29 16.03 2.51
C ILE A 188 8.82 14.57 2.45
N ARG A 189 7.65 14.29 1.85
CA ARG A 189 7.13 12.93 1.67
C ARG A 189 8.12 12.04 0.93
N ARG A 190 8.75 12.52 -0.15
CA ARG A 190 9.83 11.77 -0.83
C ARG A 190 11.05 11.55 0.04
N ALA A 191 11.46 12.55 0.81
CA ALA A 191 12.65 12.44 1.63
C ALA A 191 12.48 11.44 2.79
N THR A 192 11.27 11.34 3.36
CA THR A 192 11.00 10.52 4.54
C THR A 192 10.46 9.13 4.22
N THR A 193 9.76 8.96 3.09
CA THR A 193 9.21 7.65 2.69
C THR A 193 10.32 6.70 2.29
N ILE A 194 10.31 5.49 2.85
CA ILE A 194 11.29 4.45 2.55
C ILE A 194 10.87 3.74 1.25
N PRO A 195 11.77 3.59 0.26
CA PRO A 195 11.47 2.82 -0.95
C PRO A 195 10.89 1.43 -0.62
N GLY A 196 9.87 1.02 -1.36
CA GLY A 196 9.17 -0.24 -1.16
C GLY A 196 8.07 -0.22 -0.11
N THR A 197 7.87 0.87 0.66
CA THR A 197 6.75 0.95 1.62
C THR A 197 5.43 1.35 0.98
N ILE A 198 5.45 1.89 -0.24
CA ILE A 198 4.25 2.18 -1.03
C ILE A 198 4.16 1.13 -2.13
N LEU A 199 3.14 0.28 -2.07
CA LEU A 199 2.97 -0.90 -2.91
C LEU A 199 3.01 -0.60 -4.42
N HIS A 200 2.26 0.39 -4.87
CA HIS A 200 2.19 0.79 -6.29
C HIS A 200 3.33 1.72 -6.73
N LEU A 201 4.22 2.10 -5.81
CA LEU A 201 5.38 2.93 -6.09
C LEU A 201 6.63 2.36 -5.39
N PRO A 202 7.11 1.16 -5.79
CA PRO A 202 8.22 0.48 -5.11
C PRO A 202 9.51 1.30 -5.13
N GLY A 203 9.68 2.16 -6.15
CA GLY A 203 10.81 3.09 -6.25
C GLY A 203 10.57 4.49 -5.68
N TYR A 204 9.46 4.75 -4.99
CA TYR A 204 9.16 6.08 -4.44
C TYR A 204 9.79 6.29 -3.07
N GLY A 205 10.37 7.48 -2.92
CA GLY A 205 10.99 7.91 -1.68
C GLY A 205 12.50 7.69 -1.68
N ALA A 206 13.15 8.28 -0.69
CA ALA A 206 14.58 8.21 -0.44
C ALA A 206 14.89 7.88 1.02
N GLY A 207 13.87 7.75 1.86
CA GLY A 207 14.01 7.47 3.28
C GLY A 207 14.82 6.20 3.51
N LYS A 208 15.70 6.23 4.51
CA LYS A 208 16.52 5.08 4.90
C LYS A 208 16.29 4.72 6.36
N ARG A 209 16.06 3.42 6.63
CA ARG A 209 16.17 2.86 7.98
C ARG A 209 17.64 2.55 8.25
N LEU A 210 18.38 3.51 8.80
CA LEU A 210 19.78 3.29 9.16
C LEU A 210 19.82 2.77 10.61
N LYS A 211 19.96 1.46 10.79
CA LYS A 211 20.21 0.81 12.09
C LYS A 211 21.67 0.34 12.24
N THR A 212 22.57 0.88 11.42
CA THR A 212 23.97 0.44 11.28
C THR A 212 24.93 1.64 11.34
N THR A 213 26.23 1.36 11.44
CA THR A 213 27.28 2.38 11.39
C THR A 213 27.25 3.11 10.05
N ILE A 214 26.97 4.41 10.09
CA ILE A 214 26.97 5.24 8.88
C ILE A 214 28.40 5.45 8.37
N THR A 215 28.66 4.99 7.16
CA THR A 215 29.89 5.20 6.40
C THR A 215 29.80 6.44 5.49
N PRO A 216 30.94 7.05 5.12
CA PRO A 216 30.94 8.17 4.15
C PRO A 216 30.30 7.81 2.80
N THR A 217 30.44 6.56 2.35
CA THR A 217 29.83 6.05 1.12
C THR A 217 28.30 6.06 1.22
N GLU A 218 27.73 5.57 2.32
CA GLU A 218 26.28 5.58 2.52
C GLU A 218 25.69 7.00 2.57
N VAL A 219 26.45 7.98 3.09
CA VAL A 219 26.08 9.39 3.07
C VAL A 219 26.05 9.93 1.64
N ALA A 220 27.07 9.61 0.84
CA ALA A 220 27.12 10.00 -0.57
C ALA A 220 25.96 9.37 -1.37
N ASP A 221 25.67 8.09 -1.13
CA ASP A 221 24.57 7.37 -1.78
C ASP A 221 23.21 7.91 -1.37
N TYR A 222 23.02 8.22 -0.08
CA TYR A 222 21.79 8.83 0.41
C TYR A 222 21.57 10.22 -0.21
N ARG A 223 22.61 11.05 -0.27
CA ARG A 223 22.57 12.35 -0.94
C ARG A 223 22.18 12.22 -2.42
N ALA A 224 22.79 11.28 -3.14
CA ALA A 224 22.52 11.05 -4.56
C ALA A 224 21.08 10.55 -4.79
N THR A 225 20.63 9.59 -3.98
CA THR A 225 19.27 9.02 -4.04
C THR A 225 18.22 10.08 -3.74
N LEU A 226 18.42 10.86 -2.68
CA LEU A 226 17.51 11.94 -2.28
C LEU A 226 17.39 13.00 -3.38
N ARG A 227 18.51 13.44 -3.96
CA ARG A 227 18.51 14.36 -5.10
C ARG A 227 17.76 13.79 -6.29
N ALA A 228 18.03 12.53 -6.65
CA ALA A 228 17.38 11.88 -7.79
C ALA A 228 15.86 11.76 -7.61
N GLN A 229 15.40 11.51 -6.38
CA GLN A 229 13.96 11.46 -6.06
C GLN A 229 13.30 12.82 -6.14
N ILE A 230 13.94 13.88 -5.62
CA ILE A 230 13.39 15.23 -5.67
C ILE A 230 13.26 15.72 -7.11
N LEU A 231 14.22 15.39 -7.98
CA LEU A 231 14.17 15.74 -9.41
C LEU A 231 13.06 15.01 -10.19
N ARG A 232 12.41 14.00 -9.60
CA ARG A 232 11.23 13.34 -10.20
C ARG A 232 9.93 14.09 -9.93
N GLU A 233 9.94 15.13 -9.08
CA GLU A 233 8.79 15.99 -8.89
C GLU A 233 8.57 16.88 -10.13
N PRO A 234 7.36 16.91 -10.70
CA PRO A 234 7.10 17.62 -11.96
C PRO A 234 7.21 19.15 -11.84
N ASP A 235 7.15 19.68 -10.62
CA ASP A 235 7.31 21.12 -10.35
C ASP A 235 8.73 21.50 -9.92
N VAL A 236 9.68 20.56 -9.98
CA VAL A 236 11.09 20.82 -9.64
C VAL A 236 11.92 20.95 -10.92
N ARG A 237 12.54 22.12 -11.10
CA ARG A 237 13.49 22.35 -12.18
C ARG A 237 14.91 21.96 -11.80
N ALA A 238 15.31 22.29 -10.58
CA ALA A 238 16.63 21.98 -10.05
C ALA A 238 16.57 21.72 -8.55
N ALA A 239 17.46 20.84 -8.07
CA ALA A 239 17.59 20.55 -6.65
C ALA A 239 19.05 20.37 -6.26
N THR A 240 19.42 20.96 -5.13
CA THR A 240 20.71 20.78 -4.48
C THR A 240 20.48 20.15 -3.11
N VAL A 241 21.22 19.09 -2.82
CA VAL A 241 21.13 18.35 -1.56
C VAL A 241 22.51 18.28 -0.94
N SER A 242 22.64 18.76 0.29
CA SER A 242 23.81 18.52 1.14
C SER A 242 23.40 17.61 2.29
N VAL A 243 24.27 16.66 2.65
CA VAL A 243 24.05 15.77 3.78
C VAL A 243 25.25 15.89 4.69
N THR A 244 24.99 16.16 5.97
CA THR A 244 26.00 16.26 7.02
C THR A 244 25.68 15.27 8.12
N ARG A 245 26.70 14.89 8.89
CA ARG A 245 26.56 14.04 10.07
C ARG A 245 26.90 14.89 11.30
N PRO A 246 25.91 15.60 11.89
CA PRO A 246 26.19 16.46 13.03
C PRO A 246 26.62 15.67 14.28
N PHE A 247 26.11 14.44 14.45
CA PHE A 247 26.43 13.55 15.56
C PHE A 247 26.52 12.08 15.10
N PRO A 248 27.14 11.18 15.88
CA PRO A 248 27.06 9.76 15.63
C PRO A 248 25.60 9.29 15.58
N GLY A 249 25.20 8.63 14.49
CA GLY A 249 23.82 8.14 14.37
C GLY A 249 22.79 9.22 13.99
N VAL A 250 23.19 10.41 13.53
CA VAL A 250 22.23 11.42 13.03
C VAL A 250 22.69 11.90 11.66
N LEU A 251 21.76 11.92 10.69
CA LEU A 251 21.98 12.60 9.41
C LEU A 251 21.10 13.84 9.31
N ARG A 252 21.72 14.94 8.86
CA ARG A 252 21.01 16.16 8.50
C ARG A 252 21.15 16.38 7.00
N ALA A 253 20.03 16.33 6.30
CA ALA A 253 19.92 16.70 4.91
C ALA A 253 19.41 18.14 4.80
N THR A 254 20.10 18.99 4.04
CA THR A 254 19.63 20.31 3.65
C THR A 254 19.34 20.29 2.15
N ILE A 255 18.11 20.62 1.81
CA ILE A 255 17.57 20.55 0.47
C ILE A 255 17.23 21.98 0.02
N GLN A 256 17.78 22.39 -1.12
CA GLN A 256 17.40 23.60 -1.84
C GLN A 256 16.77 23.21 -3.16
N VAL A 257 15.62 23.80 -3.48
CA VAL A 257 14.86 23.49 -4.68
C VAL A 257 14.57 24.78 -5.44
N THR A 258 14.75 24.73 -6.74
CA THR A 258 14.21 25.72 -7.68
C THR A 258 13.00 25.09 -8.35
N ASP A 259 11.86 25.78 -8.24
CA ASP A 259 10.63 25.34 -8.88
C ASP A 259 10.73 25.41 -10.42
N ARG A 260 9.70 24.90 -11.09
CA ARG A 260 9.56 24.96 -12.56
C ARG A 260 9.65 26.36 -13.15
N ASP A 261 9.19 27.37 -12.42
CA ASP A 261 9.08 28.75 -12.89
C ASP A 261 10.35 29.56 -12.59
N GLY A 262 11.32 28.96 -11.88
CA GLY A 262 12.63 29.54 -11.57
C GLY A 262 12.74 30.16 -10.17
N THR A 263 11.71 30.04 -9.34
CA THR A 263 11.70 30.54 -7.96
C THR A 263 12.51 29.61 -7.07
N LEU A 264 13.39 30.18 -6.25
CA LEU A 264 14.12 29.44 -5.23
C LEU A 264 13.26 29.31 -3.97
N LEU A 265 12.94 28.08 -3.59
CA LEU A 265 12.21 27.80 -2.36
C LEU A 265 13.12 27.94 -1.12
N PRO A 266 12.56 28.29 0.05
CA PRO A 266 13.27 28.22 1.32
C PRO A 266 13.89 26.84 1.53
N ALA A 267 15.12 26.80 2.05
CA ALA A 267 15.83 25.55 2.28
C ALA A 267 15.08 24.68 3.29
N ILE A 268 14.92 23.40 2.96
CA ILE A 268 14.29 22.41 3.83
C ILE A 268 15.41 21.67 4.56
N ALA A 269 15.42 21.73 5.88
CA ALA A 269 16.32 20.93 6.71
C ALA A 269 15.55 19.73 7.27
N LEU A 270 16.05 18.52 7.02
CA LEU A 270 15.53 17.29 7.58
C LEU A 270 16.60 16.64 8.44
N THR A 271 16.29 16.40 9.71
CA THR A 271 17.16 15.66 10.62
C THR A 271 16.52 14.31 10.88
N THR A 272 17.28 13.25 10.62
CA THR A 272 16.86 11.88 10.94
C THR A 272 17.73 11.37 12.07
N ASP A 273 17.12 11.21 13.24
CA ASP A 273 17.72 10.52 14.38
C ASP A 273 17.65 9.01 14.15
N LEU A 274 18.76 8.32 14.40
CA LEU A 274 18.89 6.87 14.24
C LEU A 274 18.98 6.14 15.59
N SER A 275 18.88 6.88 16.70
CA SER A 275 18.62 6.30 18.01
C SER A 275 17.18 5.78 18.08
N ALA A 276 16.96 4.73 18.87
CA ALA A 276 15.71 3.98 18.88
C ALA A 276 14.49 4.89 19.11
N GLY A 277 13.70 5.09 18.04
CA GLY A 277 12.29 5.47 18.10
C GLY A 277 11.99 6.77 18.83
N THR A 278 12.30 7.92 18.24
CA THR A 278 11.44 9.12 18.32
C THR A 278 11.93 10.14 17.30
N THR A 279 11.12 10.42 16.28
CA THR A 279 11.36 11.52 15.35
C THR A 279 11.01 12.82 16.05
N SER A 280 11.99 13.59 16.54
CA SER A 280 11.76 14.98 16.98
C SER A 280 12.23 15.95 15.91
N GLY A 281 11.32 16.78 15.38
CA GLY A 281 11.63 17.84 14.42
C GLY A 281 11.91 19.17 15.12
N ALA A 282 12.82 19.96 14.56
CA ALA A 282 13.04 21.38 14.86
C ALA A 282 13.11 22.15 13.54
#